data_AF-A0A2V9A9C4-F1
#
_entry.id   AF-A0A2V9A9C4-F1
#
_cell.length_a   1.000
_cell.length_b   1.000
_cell.length_c   1.000
_cell.angle_alpha   90.00
_cell.angle_beta   90.00
_cell.angle_gamma   90.00
#
_symmetry.space_group_name_H-M   'P 1'
#
loop_
_entity.id
_entity.type
_entity.pdbx_description
1 polymer ?
#
loop_
_entity_poly.entity_id
_entity_poly.type
_entity_poly.pdbx_seq_one_letter_code
_entity_poly.pdbx_strand_id
1 'polypeptide(L)'
;MKTLRSSILCLFVLLLLAPLLRAQDLSKYRHFTLGMSLTKLLERTDQKMSDVKTIHGRPALIQELTWWPPNVPGASLRSDSVEQILFSFCNGELYKISVTYDRPSTEGLTEEDMVKSISAKYGPATIVAPEIGSATNARYETKQKPVVSWEDAQYSVNLVRSSFSDVLGLLLSSKRANAQADLAIAEAVKLDEQEGPKREAERQKKVMDDLEVARQKNQKSFRP
;
A
#
# COMPACT_ATOMS: atom_id res chain seq x y z
N MET A 1 45.39 -9.09 36.04
CA MET A 1 45.28 -9.84 34.76
C MET A 1 43.97 -10.63 34.59
N LYS A 2 43.29 -11.09 35.65
CA LYS A 2 42.01 -11.84 35.54
C LYS A 2 40.83 -10.97 35.08
N THR A 3 40.76 -9.70 35.53
CA THR A 3 39.71 -8.74 35.14
C THR A 3 39.80 -8.34 33.68
N LEU A 4 41.01 -8.05 33.17
CA LEU A 4 41.25 -7.69 31.77
C LEU A 4 40.83 -8.81 30.79
N ARG A 5 41.06 -10.08 31.15
CA ARG A 5 40.65 -11.25 30.35
C ARG A 5 39.13 -11.44 30.32
N SER A 6 38.44 -11.13 31.43
CA SER A 6 36.98 -11.22 31.52
C SER A 6 36.28 -10.12 30.70
N SER A 7 36.83 -8.90 30.68
CA SER A 7 36.28 -7.78 29.89
C SER A 7 36.42 -8.02 28.38
N ILE A 8 37.54 -8.60 27.94
CA ILE A 8 37.75 -8.97 26.53
C ILE A 8 36.77 -10.08 26.12
N LEU A 9 36.54 -11.08 26.97
CA LEU A 9 35.59 -12.15 26.70
C LEU A 9 34.14 -11.63 26.58
N CYS A 10 33.71 -10.73 27.48
CA CYS A 10 32.39 -10.09 27.38
C CYS A 10 32.24 -9.24 26.12
N LEU A 11 33.27 -8.47 25.74
CA LEU A 11 33.25 -7.65 24.53
C LEU A 11 33.15 -8.52 23.27
N PHE A 12 33.90 -9.63 23.21
CA PHE A 12 33.83 -10.60 22.11
C PHE A 12 32.46 -11.27 22.02
N VAL A 13 31.84 -11.64 23.15
CA VAL A 13 30.48 -12.20 23.18
C VAL A 13 29.45 -11.17 22.70
N LEU A 14 29.53 -9.91 23.16
CA LEU A 14 28.65 -8.82 22.69
C LEU A 14 28.81 -8.53 21.18
N LEU A 15 30.03 -8.58 20.64
CA LEU A 15 30.30 -8.43 19.21
C LEU A 15 29.80 -9.62 18.37
N LEU A 16 29.83 -10.84 18.91
CA LEU A 16 29.29 -12.04 18.28
C LEU A 16 27.75 -12.09 18.30
N LEU A 17 27.10 -11.44 19.26
CA LEU A 17 25.63 -11.30 19.33
C LEU A 17 25.07 -10.14 18.49
N ALA A 18 25.87 -9.11 18.19
CA ALA A 18 25.45 -7.95 17.39
C ALA A 18 24.81 -8.29 16.01
N PRO A 19 25.29 -9.29 15.24
CA PRO A 19 24.64 -9.64 13.97
C PRO A 19 23.34 -10.42 14.12
N LEU A 20 23.01 -10.99 15.29
CA LEU A 20 21.75 -11.70 15.51
C LEU A 20 20.54 -10.76 15.74
N LEU A 21 20.76 -9.46 15.93
CA LEU A 21 19.72 -8.48 16.27
C LEU A 21 19.36 -7.49 15.16
N ARG A 22 19.90 -7.61 13.94
CA ARG A 22 19.51 -6.69 12.85
C ARG A 22 18.23 -7.13 12.18
N ALA A 23 17.10 -6.91 12.85
CA ALA A 23 15.82 -6.73 12.18
C ALA A 23 15.95 -5.57 11.17
N GLN A 24 15.50 -5.79 9.95
CA GLN A 24 15.33 -4.72 8.98
C GLN A 24 14.28 -3.72 9.50
N ASP A 25 14.54 -2.45 9.20
CA ASP A 25 13.61 -1.34 9.41
C ASP A 25 12.23 -1.64 8.80
N LEU A 26 11.19 -1.68 9.64
CA LEU A 26 9.80 -1.98 9.27
C LEU A 26 9.22 -0.96 8.29
N SER A 27 9.84 0.21 8.13
CA SER A 27 9.44 1.20 7.14
C SER A 27 9.81 0.83 5.69
N LYS A 28 10.63 -0.22 5.49
CA LYS A 28 11.26 -0.50 4.19
C LYS A 28 10.81 -1.82 3.58
N TYR A 29 10.36 -1.75 2.33
CA TYR A 29 10.19 -2.94 1.49
C TYR A 29 11.10 -2.85 0.26
N ARG A 30 12.12 -3.73 0.20
CA ARG A 30 13.14 -3.73 -0.86
C ARG A 30 13.78 -2.34 -0.98
N HIS A 31 13.56 -1.64 -2.09
CA HIS A 31 14.06 -0.30 -2.36
C HIS A 31 13.02 0.80 -2.10
N PHE A 32 11.87 0.48 -1.51
CA PHE A 32 10.81 1.43 -1.18
C PHE A 32 10.79 1.70 0.33
N THR A 33 10.42 2.92 0.70
CA THR A 33 10.39 3.35 2.11
C THR A 33 9.14 4.16 2.34
N LEU A 34 8.39 3.82 3.39
CA LEU A 34 7.24 4.61 3.83
C LEU A 34 7.67 6.06 4.13
N GLY A 35 6.85 7.01 3.71
CA GLY A 35 7.15 8.45 3.68
C GLY A 35 7.87 8.93 2.43
N MET A 36 8.25 8.06 1.48
CA MET A 36 8.84 8.52 0.23
C MET A 36 7.81 9.27 -0.63
N SER A 37 8.26 10.33 -1.30
CA SER A 37 7.42 11.11 -2.22
C SER A 37 7.07 10.31 -3.48
N LEU A 38 5.88 10.56 -4.03
CA LEU A 38 5.44 10.01 -5.32
C LEU A 38 6.47 10.18 -6.44
N THR A 39 7.06 11.37 -6.59
CA THR A 39 8.07 11.64 -7.64
C THR A 39 9.28 10.70 -7.56
N LYS A 40 9.86 10.55 -6.36
CA LYS A 40 10.96 9.60 -6.12
C LYS A 40 10.57 8.16 -6.38
N LEU A 41 9.30 7.80 -6.18
CA LEU A 41 8.83 6.45 -6.47
C LEU A 41 8.74 6.23 -7.98
N LEU A 42 8.15 7.18 -8.70
CA LEU A 42 8.04 7.15 -10.17
C LEU A 42 9.41 7.07 -10.85
N GLU A 43 10.39 7.84 -10.38
CA GLU A 43 11.78 7.76 -10.85
C GLU A 43 12.40 6.37 -10.66
N ARG A 44 12.08 5.69 -9.55
CA ARG A 44 12.63 4.35 -9.26
C ARG A 44 11.96 3.23 -10.05
N THR A 45 10.70 3.41 -10.41
CA THR A 45 9.91 2.40 -11.13
C THR A 45 9.81 2.66 -12.63
N ASP A 46 10.41 3.75 -13.12
CA ASP A 46 10.29 4.26 -14.49
C ASP A 46 8.82 4.42 -14.92
N GLN A 47 7.97 4.86 -13.98
CA GLN A 47 6.55 5.11 -14.19
C GLN A 47 6.29 6.61 -14.40
N LYS A 48 5.15 6.94 -15.01
CA LYS A 48 4.76 8.32 -15.30
C LYS A 48 3.61 8.76 -14.40
N MET A 49 3.44 10.07 -14.25
CA MET A 49 2.29 10.63 -13.53
C MET A 49 0.94 10.23 -14.14
N SER A 50 0.89 9.86 -15.43
CA SER A 50 -0.31 9.33 -16.10
C SER A 50 -0.76 7.97 -15.57
N ASP A 51 0.17 7.21 -14.97
CA ASP A 51 -0.08 5.86 -14.47
C ASP A 51 -0.60 5.90 -13.02
N VAL A 52 -0.52 7.06 -12.38
CA VAL A 52 -1.00 7.31 -11.02
C VAL A 52 -2.49 7.60 -11.06
N LYS A 53 -3.26 6.80 -10.31
CA LYS A 53 -4.70 6.98 -10.17
C LYS A 53 -5.01 7.86 -8.96
N THR A 54 -5.71 8.96 -9.18
CA THR A 54 -6.31 9.73 -8.08
C THR A 54 -7.60 9.07 -7.65
N ILE A 55 -7.67 8.65 -6.38
CA ILE A 55 -8.87 8.04 -5.79
C ILE A 55 -9.78 9.13 -5.22
N HIS A 56 -9.20 10.06 -4.46
CA HIS A 56 -9.91 11.23 -3.92
C HIS A 56 -9.01 12.46 -4.01
N GLY A 57 -9.59 13.62 -4.32
CA GLY A 57 -8.87 14.90 -4.34
C GLY A 57 -9.15 15.79 -3.12
N ARG A 58 -10.11 15.40 -2.26
CA ARG A 58 -10.59 16.17 -1.11
C ARG A 58 -11.12 15.20 -0.05
N PRO A 59 -10.93 15.46 1.26
CA PRO A 59 -10.20 16.59 1.84
C PRO A 59 -8.68 16.48 1.70
N ALA A 60 -8.15 15.26 1.52
CA ALA A 60 -6.75 15.01 1.20
C ALA A 60 -6.62 14.41 -0.21
N LEU A 61 -5.43 14.55 -0.79
CA LEU A 61 -5.12 13.93 -2.07
C LEU A 61 -4.72 12.47 -1.84
N ILE A 62 -5.61 11.54 -2.18
CA ILE A 62 -5.38 10.10 -2.10
C ILE A 62 -5.09 9.57 -3.50
N GLN A 63 -3.93 8.96 -3.66
CA GLN A 63 -3.45 8.45 -4.94
C GLN A 63 -2.91 7.04 -4.81
N GLU A 64 -3.01 6.28 -5.89
CA GLU A 64 -2.53 4.91 -5.95
C GLU A 64 -1.72 4.68 -7.23
N LEU A 65 -0.67 3.89 -7.11
CA LEU A 65 0.10 3.39 -8.25
C LEU A 65 0.26 1.88 -8.11
N THR A 66 -0.22 1.16 -9.12
CA THR A 66 0.02 -0.26 -9.24
C THR A 66 1.25 -0.48 -10.11
N TRP A 67 2.19 -1.28 -9.63
CA TRP A 67 3.42 -1.59 -10.32
C TRP A 67 3.65 -3.09 -10.39
N TRP A 68 4.08 -3.57 -11.55
CA TRP A 68 4.44 -4.96 -11.81
C TRP A 68 5.96 -5.02 -12.01
N PRO A 69 6.69 -5.72 -11.13
CA PRO A 69 8.13 -5.88 -11.30
C PRO A 69 8.47 -6.51 -12.66
N PRO A 70 9.53 -6.07 -13.36
CA PRO A 70 9.92 -6.65 -14.63
C PRO A 70 10.28 -8.14 -14.48
N ASN A 71 9.58 -9.00 -15.20
CA ASN A 71 9.98 -10.40 -15.36
C ASN A 71 11.18 -10.47 -16.30
N VAL A 72 12.39 -10.71 -15.78
CA VAL A 72 13.61 -10.85 -16.60
C VAL A 72 13.75 -12.30 -17.08
N PRO A 73 13.57 -12.61 -18.38
CA PRO A 73 13.78 -13.97 -18.89
C PRO A 73 15.28 -14.32 -18.82
N GLY A 74 15.63 -15.46 -18.24
CA GLY A 74 17.02 -15.97 -18.21
C GLY A 74 17.83 -15.66 -16.95
N ALA A 75 17.29 -14.86 -16.01
CA ALA A 75 17.76 -14.93 -14.63
C ALA A 75 17.25 -16.27 -14.05
N SER A 76 18.16 -17.13 -13.59
CA SER A 76 17.81 -18.42 -12.95
C SER A 76 16.59 -18.25 -12.04
N LEU A 77 15.55 -19.07 -12.24
CA LEU A 77 14.31 -19.12 -11.46
C LEU A 77 14.53 -18.77 -9.98
N ARG A 78 14.36 -17.51 -9.55
CA ARG A 78 14.16 -17.13 -8.12
C ARG A 78 14.12 -15.65 -7.72
N SER A 79 14.33 -14.67 -8.59
CA SER A 79 14.63 -13.33 -8.02
C SER A 79 13.40 -12.51 -7.60
N ASP A 80 12.24 -12.70 -8.21
CA ASP A 80 11.07 -11.89 -7.87
C ASP A 80 9.80 -12.72 -7.73
N SER A 81 9.49 -13.14 -6.51
CA SER A 81 8.22 -13.81 -6.20
C SER A 81 7.04 -12.84 -6.18
N VAL A 82 7.26 -11.54 -6.43
CA VAL A 82 6.22 -10.51 -6.38
C VAL A 82 5.57 -10.40 -7.74
N GLU A 83 4.27 -10.67 -7.80
CA GLU A 83 3.46 -10.44 -8.98
C GLU A 83 3.16 -8.96 -9.15
N GLN A 84 2.83 -8.28 -8.05
CA GLN A 84 2.33 -6.90 -8.07
C GLN A 84 2.60 -6.18 -6.75
N ILE A 85 2.84 -4.87 -6.84
CA ILE A 85 2.85 -3.96 -5.70
C ILE A 85 1.87 -2.81 -5.94
N LEU A 86 0.98 -2.56 -4.98
CA LEU A 86 0.15 -1.37 -4.92
C LEU A 86 0.75 -0.39 -3.91
N PHE A 87 1.09 0.80 -4.38
CA PHE A 87 1.57 1.92 -3.56
C PHE A 87 0.42 2.89 -3.32
N SER A 88 0.11 3.19 -2.07
CA SER A 88 -0.91 4.18 -1.71
C SER A 88 -0.27 5.42 -1.08
N PHE A 89 -0.69 6.58 -1.56
CA PHE A 89 -0.16 7.88 -1.21
C PHE A 89 -1.24 8.77 -0.60
N CYS A 90 -0.85 9.55 0.40
CA CYS A 90 -1.66 10.60 0.99
C CYS A 90 -0.87 11.90 0.90
N ASN A 91 -1.41 12.91 0.23
CA ASN A 91 -0.74 14.19 -0.05
C ASN A 91 0.65 14.03 -0.68
N GLY A 92 0.82 13.02 -1.53
CA GLY A 92 2.06 12.73 -2.24
C GLY A 92 3.09 11.92 -1.44
N GLU A 93 2.80 11.53 -0.19
CA GLU A 93 3.68 10.69 0.63
C GLU A 93 3.18 9.24 0.70
N LEU A 94 4.09 8.29 0.49
CA LEU A 94 3.79 6.86 0.52
C LEU A 94 3.45 6.43 1.95
N TYR A 95 2.22 6.04 2.22
CA TYR A 95 1.80 5.61 3.57
C TYR A 95 1.54 4.10 3.68
N LYS A 96 1.36 3.42 2.54
CA LYS A 96 1.02 1.99 2.48
C LYS A 96 1.58 1.32 1.22
N ILE A 97 2.08 0.10 1.40
CA ILE A 97 2.61 -0.77 0.34
C ILE A 97 1.91 -2.12 0.48
N SER A 98 1.14 -2.52 -0.52
CA SER A 98 0.49 -3.83 -0.57
C SER A 98 1.17 -4.68 -1.64
N VAL A 99 1.72 -5.83 -1.24
CA VAL A 99 2.48 -6.74 -2.08
C VAL A 99 1.68 -8.00 -2.30
N THR A 100 1.45 -8.34 -3.56
CA THR A 100 0.86 -9.61 -3.99
C THR A 100 1.98 -10.49 -4.52
N TYR A 101 2.11 -11.68 -3.96
CA TYR A 101 3.07 -12.67 -4.46
C TYR A 101 2.47 -13.50 -5.59
N ASP A 102 3.32 -13.86 -6.54
CA ASP A 102 3.01 -14.79 -7.62
C ASP A 102 2.66 -16.18 -7.05
N ARG A 103 1.52 -16.71 -7.50
CA ARG A 103 1.00 -17.98 -6.99
C ARG A 103 1.95 -19.16 -7.27
N PRO A 104 2.43 -19.40 -8.50
CA PRO A 104 3.45 -20.43 -8.75
C PRO A 104 4.68 -20.32 -7.85
N SER A 105 5.11 -19.10 -7.52
CA SER A 105 6.26 -18.84 -6.65
C SER A 105 6.01 -19.10 -5.16
N THR A 106 4.75 -19.26 -4.75
CA THR A 106 4.34 -19.48 -3.35
C THR A 106 3.59 -20.79 -3.15
N GLU A 107 3.40 -21.59 -4.20
CA GLU A 107 2.72 -22.87 -4.14
C GLU A 107 3.45 -23.85 -3.21
N GLY A 108 2.70 -24.48 -2.31
CA GLY A 108 3.23 -25.42 -1.31
C GLY A 108 3.88 -24.77 -0.08
N LEU A 109 4.05 -23.44 -0.04
CA LEU A 109 4.51 -22.76 1.17
C LEU A 109 3.38 -22.67 2.20
N THR A 110 3.69 -23.04 3.43
CA THR A 110 2.77 -22.88 4.57
C THR A 110 2.79 -21.45 5.11
N GLU A 111 1.82 -21.09 5.95
CA GLU A 111 1.85 -19.82 6.67
C GLU A 111 3.10 -19.72 7.55
N GLU A 112 3.49 -20.82 8.19
CA GLU A 112 4.70 -20.93 9.02
C GLU A 112 5.98 -20.69 8.21
N ASP A 113 6.07 -21.22 6.98
CA ASP A 113 7.20 -20.98 6.09
C ASP A 113 7.32 -19.50 5.71
N MET A 114 6.17 -18.84 5.47
CA MET A 114 6.12 -17.41 5.18
C MET A 114 6.50 -16.58 6.40
N VAL A 115 5.93 -16.89 7.57
CA VAL A 115 6.27 -16.23 8.85
C VAL A 115 7.76 -16.34 9.13
N LYS A 116 8.35 -17.53 8.95
CA LYS A 116 9.78 -17.78 9.15
C LYS A 116 10.62 -16.94 8.19
N SER A 117 10.26 -16.92 6.91
CA SER A 117 10.98 -16.16 5.88
C SER A 117 10.93 -14.65 6.12
N ILE A 118 9.77 -14.13 6.53
CA ILE A 118 9.59 -12.70 6.83
C ILE A 118 10.27 -12.34 8.14
N SER A 119 10.22 -13.21 9.16
CA SER A 119 10.88 -12.98 10.45
C SER A 119 12.40 -12.99 10.33
N ALA A 120 12.97 -13.74 9.39
CA ALA A 120 14.39 -13.65 9.08
C ALA A 120 14.80 -12.24 8.59
N LYS A 121 13.85 -11.46 8.07
CA LYS A 121 14.07 -10.09 7.59
C LYS A 121 13.74 -9.04 8.65
N TYR A 122 12.57 -9.10 9.26
CA TYR A 122 12.07 -8.05 10.17
C TYR A 122 12.22 -8.39 11.66
N GLY A 123 12.88 -9.51 11.98
CA GLY A 123 12.97 -10.00 13.35
C GLY A 123 11.72 -10.80 13.77
N PRO A 124 11.62 -11.18 15.05
CA PRO A 124 10.50 -11.98 15.53
C PRO A 124 9.17 -11.24 15.34
N ALA A 125 8.13 -11.98 14.96
CA ALA A 125 6.78 -11.45 14.90
C ALA A 125 6.31 -10.99 16.29
N THR A 126 5.53 -9.91 16.33
CA THR A 126 5.13 -9.27 17.60
C THR A 126 3.89 -9.92 18.23
N ILE A 127 3.12 -10.71 17.46
CA ILE A 127 1.85 -11.41 17.80
C ILE A 127 1.05 -10.82 18.97
N VAL A 128 -0.10 -10.21 18.64
CA VAL A 128 -1.37 -10.49 19.32
C VAL A 128 -2.40 -10.80 18.24
N ALA A 129 -3.20 -11.85 18.47
CA ALA A 129 -4.32 -12.28 17.65
C ALA A 129 -5.27 -11.11 17.28
N PRO A 130 -6.08 -11.24 16.21
CA PRO A 130 -6.78 -10.11 15.64
C PRO A 130 -7.78 -9.52 16.64
N GLU A 131 -7.60 -8.25 17.02
CA GLU A 131 -8.76 -7.43 17.34
C GLU A 131 -9.55 -7.27 16.03
N ILE A 132 -10.71 -7.89 16.00
CA ILE A 132 -11.77 -7.65 15.02
C ILE A 132 -12.12 -6.17 15.13
N GLY A 133 -11.49 -5.32 14.32
CA GLY A 133 -11.74 -3.88 14.47
C GLY A 133 -10.84 -2.91 13.71
N SER A 134 -10.17 -3.28 12.62
CA SER A 134 -9.57 -2.27 11.74
C SER A 134 -10.45 -2.05 10.51
N ALA A 135 -10.90 -0.80 10.38
CA ALA A 135 -11.96 -0.33 9.51
C ALA A 135 -11.92 -0.91 8.09
N THR A 136 -13.03 -1.54 7.73
CA THR A 136 -13.40 -1.84 6.34
C THR A 136 -13.66 -0.52 5.62
N ASN A 137 -12.69 -0.01 4.85
CA ASN A 137 -12.95 1.02 3.88
C ASN A 137 -13.29 0.37 2.53
N ALA A 138 -14.59 0.37 2.25
CA ALA A 138 -15.19 -0.13 1.03
C ALA A 138 -14.75 0.71 -0.18
N ARG A 139 -14.01 0.08 -1.10
CA ARG A 139 -14.43 -0.08 -2.51
C ARG A 139 -13.54 -1.02 -3.31
N TYR A 140 -12.29 -1.26 -2.88
CA TYR A 140 -11.36 -2.19 -3.55
C TYR A 140 -10.43 -2.98 -2.63
N GLU A 141 -10.47 -2.75 -1.31
CA GLU A 141 -9.70 -3.57 -0.38
C GLU A 141 -10.48 -4.84 -0.05
N THR A 142 -10.15 -5.89 -0.79
CA THR A 142 -10.38 -7.28 -0.40
C THR A 142 -10.19 -7.40 1.10
N LYS A 143 -11.20 -7.94 1.80
CA LYS A 143 -11.13 -8.28 3.24
C LYS A 143 -9.89 -9.14 3.47
N GLN A 144 -8.76 -8.52 3.78
CA GLN A 144 -7.50 -9.18 4.02
C GLN A 144 -7.53 -9.63 5.47
N LYS A 145 -7.40 -10.93 5.70
CA LYS A 145 -7.30 -11.46 7.07
C LYS A 145 -5.83 -11.36 7.48
N PRO A 146 -5.49 -10.59 8.53
CA PRO A 146 -4.12 -10.60 9.05
C PRO A 146 -3.85 -11.98 9.65
N VAL A 147 -2.74 -12.58 9.21
CA VAL A 147 -2.24 -13.87 9.70
C VAL A 147 -1.28 -13.61 10.86
N VAL A 148 -0.32 -12.70 10.64
CA VAL A 148 0.71 -12.31 11.61
C VAL A 148 1.21 -10.90 11.32
N SER A 149 1.71 -10.22 12.35
CA SER A 149 2.20 -8.84 12.28
C SER A 149 3.58 -8.67 12.91
N TRP A 150 4.39 -7.81 12.31
CA TRP A 150 5.63 -7.25 12.86
C TRP A 150 5.41 -5.75 13.02
N GLU A 151 5.53 -5.25 14.24
CA GLU A 151 5.16 -3.88 14.55
C GLU A 151 6.18 -3.15 15.41
N ASP A 152 6.27 -1.85 15.18
CA ASP A 152 6.88 -0.90 16.11
C ASP A 152 5.88 0.25 16.40
N ALA A 153 6.37 1.34 17.01
CA ALA A 153 5.55 2.50 17.35
C ALA A 153 4.98 3.25 16.13
N GLN A 154 5.62 3.16 14.97
CA GLN A 154 5.33 3.96 13.78
C GLN A 154 4.84 3.14 12.59
N TYR A 155 5.26 1.88 12.48
CA TYR A 155 5.08 1.05 11.30
C TYR A 155 4.51 -0.33 11.66
N SER A 156 3.82 -0.91 10.70
CA SER A 156 3.39 -2.31 10.74
C SER A 156 3.67 -3.00 9.42
N VAL A 157 4.15 -4.23 9.49
CA VAL A 157 4.22 -5.18 8.39
C VAL A 157 3.30 -6.34 8.74
N ASN A 158 2.36 -6.67 7.87
CA ASN A 158 1.36 -7.69 8.12
C ASN A 158 1.43 -8.73 7.00
N LEU A 159 1.52 -10.00 7.37
CA LEU A 159 1.20 -11.10 6.45
C LEU A 159 -0.32 -11.16 6.35
N VAL A 160 -0.82 -11.00 5.14
CA VAL A 160 -2.25 -10.97 4.86
C VAL A 160 -2.62 -12.08 3.90
N ARG A 161 -3.78 -12.68 4.09
CA ARG A 161 -4.36 -13.61 3.12
C ARG A 161 -5.52 -12.96 2.40
N SER A 162 -5.46 -12.98 1.07
CA SER A 162 -6.56 -12.54 0.21
C SER A 162 -7.77 -13.47 0.38
N SER A 163 -8.92 -12.92 0.77
CA SER A 163 -10.16 -13.72 0.89
C SER A 163 -10.67 -14.28 -0.45
N PHE A 164 -10.25 -13.72 -1.60
CA PHE A 164 -10.75 -14.15 -2.92
C PHE A 164 -9.83 -15.12 -3.64
N SER A 165 -8.52 -14.91 -3.55
CA SER A 165 -7.53 -15.72 -4.26
C SER A 165 -6.81 -16.72 -3.36
N ASP A 166 -7.02 -16.65 -2.04
CA ASP A 166 -6.29 -17.40 -1.01
C ASP A 166 -4.75 -17.24 -1.07
N VAL A 167 -4.28 -16.27 -1.85
CA VAL A 167 -2.88 -15.92 -2.01
C VAL A 167 -2.43 -15.08 -0.82
N LEU A 168 -1.26 -15.42 -0.28
CA LEU A 168 -0.60 -14.66 0.77
C LEU A 168 0.08 -13.43 0.17
N GLY A 169 0.04 -12.33 0.91
CA GLY A 169 0.66 -11.06 0.54
C GLY A 169 1.25 -10.36 1.75
N LEU A 170 1.99 -9.27 1.51
CA LEU A 170 2.51 -8.42 2.57
C LEU A 170 1.86 -7.05 2.51
N LEU A 171 1.47 -6.53 3.67
CA LEU A 171 0.95 -5.18 3.82
C LEU A 171 1.86 -4.40 4.76
N LEU A 172 2.55 -3.38 4.24
CA LEU A 172 3.34 -2.45 5.04
C LEU A 172 2.61 -1.12 5.13
N SER A 173 2.58 -0.51 6.31
CA SER A 173 1.94 0.79 6.51
C SER A 173 2.58 1.61 7.61
N SER A 174 2.51 2.94 7.47
CA SER A 174 2.79 3.88 8.56
C SER A 174 1.50 4.07 9.34
N LYS A 175 1.48 3.72 10.63
CA LYS A 175 0.27 3.70 11.45
C LYS A 175 -0.45 5.05 11.45
N ARG A 176 0.30 6.13 11.70
CA ARG A 176 -0.24 7.50 11.73
C ARG A 176 -0.75 7.94 10.36
N ALA A 177 0.08 7.81 9.32
CA ALA A 177 -0.29 8.28 7.99
C ALA A 177 -1.44 7.46 7.39
N ASN A 178 -1.49 6.15 7.68
CA ASN A 178 -2.60 5.28 7.31
C ASN A 178 -3.91 5.71 7.98
N ALA A 179 -3.90 5.97 9.29
CA ALA A 179 -5.09 6.46 9.98
C ALA A 179 -5.58 7.82 9.43
N GLN A 180 -4.66 8.72 9.08
CA GLN A 180 -5.00 10.00 8.44
C GLN A 180 -5.62 9.79 7.04
N ALA A 181 -5.06 8.89 6.24
CA ALA A 181 -5.60 8.54 4.94
C ALA A 181 -7.00 7.92 5.06
N ASP A 182 -7.20 7.00 6.00
CA ASP A 182 -8.50 6.35 6.23
C ASP A 182 -9.59 7.36 6.64
N LEU A 183 -9.25 8.32 7.51
CA LEU A 183 -10.15 9.41 7.86
C LEU A 183 -10.50 10.29 6.65
N ALA A 184 -9.50 10.66 5.85
CA ALA A 184 -9.71 11.46 4.65
C ALA A 184 -10.57 10.73 3.61
N ILE A 185 -10.35 9.43 3.41
CA ILE A 185 -11.17 8.59 2.51
C ILE A 185 -12.62 8.56 3.01
N ALA A 186 -12.84 8.31 4.30
CA ALA A 186 -14.18 8.26 4.88
C ALA A 186 -14.92 9.60 4.75
N GLU A 187 -14.22 10.72 4.93
CA GLU A 187 -14.78 12.06 4.74
C GLU A 187 -15.05 12.36 3.26
N ALA A 188 -14.15 11.97 2.35
CA ALA A 188 -14.35 12.11 0.91
C ALA A 188 -15.62 11.41 0.44
N VAL A 189 -15.86 10.18 0.91
CA VAL A 189 -17.08 9.42 0.61
C VAL A 189 -18.33 10.16 1.10
N LYS A 190 -18.32 10.67 2.33
CA LYS A 190 -19.45 11.44 2.87
C LYS A 190 -19.72 12.71 2.06
N LEU A 191 -18.67 13.43 1.65
CA LEU A 191 -18.80 14.62 0.81
C LEU A 191 -19.40 14.29 -0.55
N ASP A 192 -18.93 13.22 -1.20
CA ASP A 192 -19.47 12.80 -2.50
C ASP A 192 -20.94 12.37 -2.42
N GLU A 193 -21.36 11.72 -1.33
CA GLU A 193 -22.77 11.39 -1.08
C GLU A 193 -23.64 12.63 -0.89
N GLN A 194 -23.15 13.64 -0.18
CA GLN A 194 -23.88 14.89 0.08
C GLN A 194 -23.96 15.79 -1.15
N GLU A 195 -22.86 15.91 -1.89
CA GLU A 195 -22.77 16.80 -3.06
C GLU A 195 -23.32 16.16 -4.34
N GLY A 196 -23.36 14.83 -4.41
CA GLY A 196 -23.77 14.07 -5.59
C GLY A 196 -25.10 14.53 -6.20
N PRO A 197 -26.20 14.64 -5.42
CA PRO A 197 -27.49 15.10 -5.93
C PRO A 197 -27.44 16.52 -6.52
N LYS A 198 -26.75 17.45 -5.85
CA LYS A 198 -26.62 18.83 -6.31
C LYS A 198 -25.79 18.91 -7.59
N ARG A 199 -24.66 18.18 -7.64
CA ARG A 199 -23.77 18.09 -8.79
C ARG A 199 -24.50 17.54 -10.02
N GLU A 200 -25.36 16.54 -9.83
CA GLU A 200 -26.19 15.99 -10.90
C GLU A 200 -27.28 16.96 -11.36
N ALA A 201 -27.96 17.64 -10.43
CA ALA A 201 -28.95 18.66 -10.79
C ALA A 201 -28.33 19.83 -11.60
N GLU A 202 -27.15 20.29 -11.20
CA GLU A 202 -26.39 21.32 -11.94
C GLU A 202 -25.98 20.82 -13.33
N ARG A 203 -25.54 19.56 -13.45
CA ARG A 203 -25.22 18.94 -14.74
C ARG A 203 -26.44 18.89 -15.66
N GLN A 204 -27.59 18.46 -15.14
CA GLN A 204 -28.83 18.40 -15.92
C GLN A 204 -29.29 19.78 -16.37
N LYS A 205 -29.24 20.78 -15.48
CA LYS A 205 -29.55 22.17 -15.82
C LYS A 205 -28.65 22.68 -16.95
N LYS A 206 -27.34 22.46 -16.85
CA LYS A 206 -26.39 22.85 -17.90
C LYS A 206 -26.72 22.19 -19.24
N VAL A 207 -27.03 20.89 -19.25
CA VAL A 207 -27.43 20.18 -20.48
C VAL A 207 -28.70 20.77 -21.08
N MET A 208 -29.69 21.12 -20.25
CA MET A 208 -30.91 21.78 -20.73
C MET A 208 -30.62 23.16 -21.33
N ASP A 209 -29.81 23.97 -20.66
CA ASP A 209 -29.43 25.30 -21.12
C ASP A 209 -28.67 25.21 -22.47
N ASP A 210 -27.71 24.27 -22.58
CA ASP A 210 -26.95 24.03 -23.82
C ASP A 210 -27.86 23.56 -24.97
N LEU A 211 -28.85 22.69 -24.69
CA LEU A 211 -29.85 22.25 -25.66
C LEU A 211 -30.75 23.39 -26.12
N GLU A 212 -31.16 24.29 -25.22
CA GLU A 212 -31.98 25.44 -25.57
C GLU A 212 -31.21 26.42 -26.47
N VAL A 213 -29.93 26.68 -26.19
CA VAL A 213 -29.05 27.47 -27.07
C VAL A 213 -28.95 26.83 -28.45
N ALA A 214 -28.73 25.52 -28.52
CA ALA A 214 -28.67 24.80 -29.79
C ALA A 214 -30.01 24.86 -30.55
N ARG A 215 -31.15 24.73 -29.84
CA ARG A 215 -32.50 24.83 -30.42
C ARG A 215 -32.73 26.20 -31.06
N GLN A 216 -32.43 27.29 -30.35
CA GLN A 216 -32.61 28.65 -30.87
C GLN A 216 -31.74 28.93 -32.10
N LYS A 217 -30.50 28.43 -32.10
CA LYS A 217 -29.61 28.53 -33.27
C LYS A 217 -30.19 27.77 -34.47
N ASN A 218 -30.58 26.52 -34.27
CA ASN A 218 -31.07 25.65 -35.33
C ASN A 218 -32.41 26.13 -35.90
N GLN A 219 -33.31 26.68 -35.07
CA GLN A 219 -34.57 27.26 -35.55
C GLN A 219 -34.37 28.37 -36.59
N LYS A 220 -33.28 29.14 -36.49
CA LYS A 220 -32.98 30.23 -37.43
C LYS A 220 -32.38 29.74 -38.74
N SER A 221 -31.65 28.62 -38.72
CA SER A 221 -30.91 28.11 -39.88
C SER A 221 -31.54 26.92 -40.58
N PHE A 222 -32.47 26.21 -39.93
CA PHE A 222 -33.09 25.02 -40.48
C PHE A 222 -34.01 25.38 -41.65
N ARG A 223 -33.78 24.72 -42.79
CA ARG A 223 -34.64 24.77 -43.98
C ARG A 223 -34.95 23.31 -44.35
N PRO A 224 -36.23 22.92 -44.43
CA PRO A 224 -36.62 21.56 -44.82
C PRO A 224 -36.34 21.28 -46.31
#